data_AF-A0A3Q7N524-F1
#
_entry.id   AF-A0A3Q7N524-F1
#
_cell.length_a   1.000
_cell.length_b   1.000
_cell.length_c   1.000
_cell.angle_alpha   90.00
_cell.angle_beta   90.00
_cell.angle_gamma   90.00
#
_symmetry.space_group_name_H-M   'P 1'
#
loop_
_entity.id
_entity.type
_entity.pdbx_description
1 polymer ?
#
loop_
_entity_poly.entity_id
_entity_poly.type
_entity_poly.pdbx_seq_one_letter_code
_entity_poly.pdbx_strand_id
1 'polypeptide(L)'
;MPVIEIKKEASHFVFRSLTVLEKDHLKHWFSSLQPSRNAVFSIIEHFWRELLLSPSEAPLRVTKGKQLTGLMACSQKRLEETARVLHHQGEQLDSITKGLDKMESDLDVADSCCSRCLSK
;
A
#
# COMPACT_ATOMS: atom_id res chain seq x y z
N MET A 1 20.39 6.40 15.85
CA MET A 1 21.42 7.34 16.30
C MET A 1 20.73 8.52 16.97
N PRO A 2 20.43 8.46 18.28
CA PRO A 2 19.75 9.55 18.96
C PRO A 2 20.74 10.70 19.21
N VAL A 3 20.42 11.86 18.65
CA VAL A 3 21.11 13.13 18.93
C VAL A 3 20.85 13.49 20.40
N ILE A 4 21.90 13.84 21.14
CA ILE A 4 21.82 14.31 22.54
C ILE A 4 21.78 15.84 22.62
N GLU A 5 22.50 16.54 21.73
CA GLU A 5 22.65 17.99 21.87
C GLU A 5 22.97 18.65 20.53
N ILE A 6 22.50 19.89 20.37
CA ILE A 6 22.78 20.74 19.21
C ILE A 6 23.24 22.11 19.70
N LYS A 7 24.43 22.55 19.26
CA LYS A 7 25.04 23.80 19.69
C LYS A 7 25.48 24.67 18.52
N LYS A 8 25.50 25.99 18.74
CA LYS A 8 26.16 26.96 17.87
C LYS A 8 27.59 27.12 18.37
N GLU A 9 28.56 26.69 17.58
CA GLU A 9 29.97 26.76 17.96
C GLU A 9 30.81 27.40 16.85
N ALA A 10 31.99 27.87 17.22
CA ALA A 10 33.02 28.31 16.30
C ALA A 10 34.37 27.84 16.83
N SER A 11 35.28 27.50 15.92
CA SER A 11 36.66 27.14 16.21
C SER A 11 37.60 28.06 15.42
N HIS A 12 38.89 28.06 15.75
CA HIS A 12 39.92 28.75 14.98
C HIS A 12 39.94 28.34 13.50
N PHE A 13 39.47 27.13 13.17
CA PHE A 13 39.44 26.59 11.81
C PHE A 13 38.05 26.63 11.14
N VAL A 14 36.97 26.73 11.93
CA VAL A 14 35.59 26.66 11.42
C VAL A 14 34.76 27.79 12.01
N PHE A 15 34.40 28.76 11.16
CA PHE A 15 33.59 29.91 11.53
C PHE A 15 32.11 29.65 11.26
N ARG A 16 31.23 30.10 12.18
CA ARG A 16 29.77 30.01 12.07
C ARG A 16 29.23 28.58 11.90
N SER A 17 29.74 27.62 12.69
CA SER A 17 29.30 26.23 12.66
C SER A 17 28.12 25.91 13.59
N LEU A 18 27.43 24.82 13.25
CA LEU A 18 26.58 24.07 14.17
C LEU A 18 27.26 22.75 14.51
N THR A 19 27.11 22.31 15.73
CA THR A 19 27.61 21.02 16.20
C THR A 19 26.47 20.16 16.68
N VAL A 20 26.45 18.90 16.25
CA VAL A 20 25.50 17.89 16.70
C VAL A 20 26.27 16.83 17.47
N LEU A 21 25.86 16.58 18.71
CA LEU A 21 26.44 15.57 19.59
C LEU A 21 25.55 14.33 19.58
N GLU A 22 26.13 13.20 19.24
CA GLU A 22 25.47 11.90 19.27
C GLU A 22 25.68 11.17 20.61
N LYS A 23 24.86 10.12 20.87
CA LYS A 23 24.91 9.26 22.06
C LYS A 23 26.29 8.65 22.33
N ASP A 24 27.05 8.37 21.28
CA ASP A 24 28.39 7.80 21.38
C ASP A 24 29.47 8.89 21.54
N HIS A 25 29.09 10.09 21.97
CA HIS A 25 29.93 11.28 22.10
C HIS A 25 30.61 11.73 20.79
N LEU A 26 30.12 11.24 19.66
CA LEU A 26 30.58 11.65 18.34
C LEU A 26 30.05 13.06 18.03
N LYS A 27 30.95 14.00 17.76
CA LYS A 27 30.64 15.41 17.50
C LYS A 27 30.77 15.72 16.02
N HIS A 28 29.65 16.03 15.38
CA HIS A 28 29.59 16.42 13.97
C HIS A 28 29.62 17.93 13.83
N TRP A 29 30.45 18.44 12.92
CA TRP A 29 30.58 19.86 12.62
C TRP A 29 29.95 20.18 11.27
N PHE A 30 29.02 21.13 11.27
CA PHE A 30 28.37 21.63 10.06
C PHE A 30 28.71 23.10 9.87
N SER A 31 29.46 23.41 8.81
CA SER A 31 29.79 24.77 8.39
C SER A 31 28.99 25.15 7.13
N SER A 32 29.09 26.41 6.69
CA SER A 32 28.49 26.88 5.43
C SER A 32 26.96 26.73 5.32
N LEU A 33 26.26 27.01 6.41
CA LEU A 33 24.80 26.93 6.46
C LEU A 33 24.15 28.19 5.84
N GLN A 34 23.70 28.05 4.60
CA GLN A 34 22.87 29.05 3.91
C GLN A 34 21.37 28.78 4.19
N PRO A 35 20.52 29.82 4.30
CA PRO A 35 20.84 31.25 4.19
C PRO A 35 21.41 31.87 5.48
N SER A 36 21.20 31.23 6.65
CA SER A 36 21.87 31.62 7.90
C SER A 36 21.96 30.47 8.91
N ARG A 37 23.08 30.42 9.65
CA ARG A 37 23.30 29.49 10.79
C ARG A 37 22.15 29.53 11.81
N ASN A 38 21.61 30.72 12.07
CA ASN A 38 20.56 30.89 13.08
C ASN A 38 19.23 30.28 12.63
N ALA A 39 18.85 30.47 11.36
CA ALA A 39 17.65 29.85 10.81
C ALA A 39 17.75 28.32 10.84
N VAL A 40 18.89 27.78 10.40
CA VAL A 40 19.13 26.33 10.43
C VAL A 40 19.12 25.80 11.87
N PHE A 41 19.74 26.50 12.82
CA PHE A 41 19.69 26.13 14.23
C PHE A 41 18.25 26.08 14.76
N SER A 42 17.46 27.12 14.53
CA SER A 42 16.08 27.20 15.01
C SER A 42 15.19 26.12 14.41
N ILE A 43 15.37 25.80 13.12
CA ILE A 43 14.63 24.72 12.45
C ILE A 43 14.98 23.38 13.08
N ILE A 44 16.28 23.06 13.19
CA ILE A 44 16.72 21.76 13.71
C ILE A 44 16.35 21.62 15.19
N GLU A 45 16.53 22.67 16.00
CA GLU A 45 16.15 22.66 17.41
C GLU A 45 14.65 22.45 17.58
N HIS A 46 13.82 23.11 16.77
CA HIS A 46 12.36 22.94 16.81
C HIS A 46 11.96 21.50 16.50
N PHE A 47 12.42 20.94 15.38
CA PHE A 47 12.10 19.56 14.99
C PHE A 47 12.64 18.54 16.00
N TRP A 48 13.83 18.75 16.53
CA TRP A 48 14.42 17.84 17.51
C TRP A 48 13.67 17.89 18.84
N ARG A 49 13.26 19.08 19.32
CA ARG A 49 12.37 19.21 20.48
C ARG A 49 11.01 18.57 20.23
N GLU A 50 10.42 18.74 19.05
CA GLU A 50 9.17 18.08 18.68
C GLU A 50 9.30 16.56 18.63
N LEU A 51 10.43 16.03 18.15
CA LEU A 51 10.72 14.60 18.18
C LEU A 51 10.90 14.06 19.60
N LEU A 52 11.50 14.84 20.51
CA LEU A 52 11.64 14.48 21.94
C LEU A 52 10.31 14.58 22.71
N LEU A 53 9.45 15.53 22.34
CA LEU A 53 8.11 15.72 22.91
C LEU A 53 7.06 14.82 22.25
N SER A 54 7.35 14.27 21.08
CA SER A 54 6.52 13.25 20.44
C SER A 54 6.49 12.04 21.35
N PRO A 55 5.30 11.56 21.78
CA PRO A 55 5.20 10.36 22.60
C PRO A 55 5.89 9.22 21.88
N SER A 56 6.99 8.72 22.44
CA SER A 56 7.75 7.57 21.92
C SER A 56 6.93 6.26 21.93
N GLU A 57 5.65 6.32 22.33
CA GLU A 57 4.79 5.15 22.53
C GLU A 57 3.30 5.43 22.28
N ALA A 58 2.96 6.38 21.40
CA ALA A 58 1.64 6.31 20.80
C ALA A 58 1.70 5.26 19.69
N PRO A 59 0.93 4.14 19.72
CA PRO A 59 0.86 3.24 18.58
C PRO A 59 0.52 4.12 17.38
N LEU A 60 1.42 4.15 16.38
CA LEU A 60 1.34 5.02 15.20
C LEU A 60 -0.12 5.19 14.84
N ARG A 61 -0.73 6.33 15.22
CA ARG A 61 -2.17 6.53 15.06
C ARG A 61 -2.46 6.17 13.62
N VAL A 62 -3.23 5.10 13.41
CA VAL A 62 -3.46 4.59 12.05
C VAL A 62 -4.02 5.76 11.28
N THR A 63 -3.21 6.32 10.40
CA THR A 63 -3.58 7.54 9.69
C THR A 63 -4.82 7.21 8.87
N LYS A 64 -5.69 8.18 8.63
CA LYS A 64 -6.87 7.97 7.76
C LYS A 64 -6.46 7.34 6.42
N GLY A 65 -5.26 7.67 5.92
CA GLY A 65 -4.64 7.02 4.76
C GLY A 65 -4.39 5.52 4.94
N LYS A 66 -3.74 5.07 6.04
CA LYS A 66 -3.55 3.63 6.30
C LYS A 66 -4.86 2.87 6.45
N GLN A 67 -5.88 3.46 7.10
CA GLN A 67 -7.22 2.87 7.16
C GLN A 67 -7.84 2.74 5.77
N LEU A 68 -7.77 3.80 4.95
CA LEU A 68 -8.26 3.79 3.58
C LEU A 68 -7.56 2.72 2.72
N THR A 69 -6.23 2.62 2.81
CA THR A 69 -5.46 1.58 2.12
C THR A 69 -5.88 0.18 2.55
N GLY A 70 -6.13 -0.04 3.84
CA GLY A 70 -6.67 -1.31 4.35
C GLY A 70 -8.05 -1.62 3.77
N LEU A 71 -8.96 -0.65 3.74
CA LEU A 71 -10.29 -0.81 3.15
C LEU A 71 -10.21 -1.11 1.64
N MET A 72 -9.32 -0.43 0.91
CA MET A 72 -9.09 -0.68 -0.51
C MET A 72 -8.55 -2.09 -0.77
N ALA A 73 -7.56 -2.54 0.02
CA ALA A 73 -7.02 -3.90 -0.11
C ALA A 73 -8.10 -4.97 0.15
N CYS A 74 -8.93 -4.78 1.18
CA CYS A 74 -10.07 -5.66 1.43
C CYS A 74 -11.10 -5.63 0.30
N SER A 75 -11.38 -4.46 -0.28
CA SER A 75 -12.30 -4.32 -1.41
C SER A 75 -11.77 -5.02 -2.66
N GLN A 76 -10.48 -4.85 -2.96
CA GLN A 76 -9.82 -5.53 -4.07
C GLN A 76 -9.90 -7.04 -3.93
N LYS A 77 -9.55 -7.58 -2.75
CA LYS A 77 -9.59 -9.02 -2.49
C LYS A 77 -10.99 -9.60 -2.70
N ARG A 78 -12.03 -8.95 -2.15
CA ARG A 78 -13.42 -9.39 -2.32
C ARG A 78 -13.87 -9.33 -3.79
N LEU A 79 -13.46 -8.30 -4.52
CA LEU A 79 -13.80 -8.18 -5.94
C LEU A 79 -13.14 -9.30 -6.75
N GLU A 80 -11.88 -9.62 -6.46
CA GLU A 80 -11.16 -10.72 -7.09
C GLU A 80 -11.81 -12.08 -6.80
N GLU A 81 -12.17 -12.35 -5.55
CA GLU A 81 -12.90 -13.57 -5.16
C GLU A 81 -14.25 -13.66 -5.89
N THR A 82 -15.00 -12.56 -5.97
CA THR A 82 -16.28 -12.50 -6.67
C THR A 82 -16.11 -12.75 -8.17
N ALA A 83 -15.07 -12.18 -8.79
CA ALA A 83 -14.77 -12.37 -10.20
C ALA A 83 -14.46 -13.84 -10.52
N ARG A 84 -13.74 -14.54 -9.64
CA ARG A 84 -13.49 -16.00 -9.80
C ARG A 84 -14.77 -16.81 -9.74
N VAL A 85 -15.64 -16.52 -8.78
CA VAL A 85 -16.94 -17.22 -8.67
C VAL A 85 -17.80 -16.95 -9.90
N LEU A 86 -17.87 -15.70 -10.37
CA LEU A 86 -18.62 -15.34 -11.55
C LEU A 86 -18.07 -16.02 -12.81
N HIS A 87 -16.74 -16.09 -12.95
CA HIS A 87 -16.11 -16.78 -14.06
C HIS A 87 -16.49 -18.27 -14.09
N HIS A 88 -16.38 -18.94 -12.94
CA HIS A 88 -16.78 -20.35 -12.82
C HIS A 88 -18.29 -20.55 -13.09
N GLN A 89 -19.14 -19.63 -12.65
CA GLN A 89 -20.56 -19.67 -13.00
C GLN A 89 -20.79 -19.52 -14.51
N GLY A 90 -20.01 -18.67 -15.18
CA GLY A 90 -20.03 -18.54 -16.63
C GLY A 90 -19.67 -19.84 -17.35
N GLU A 91 -18.63 -20.55 -16.89
CA GLU A 91 -18.25 -21.86 -17.43
C GLU A 91 -19.36 -22.91 -17.23
N GLN A 92 -20.02 -22.89 -16.08
CA GLN A 92 -21.16 -23.79 -15.84
C GLN A 92 -22.33 -23.50 -16.77
N LEU A 93 -22.64 -22.22 -17.02
CA LEU A 93 -23.68 -21.84 -17.97
C LEU A 93 -23.34 -22.28 -19.40
N ASP A 94 -22.09 -22.10 -19.85
CA ASP A 94 -21.63 -22.56 -21.16
C ASP A 94 -21.76 -24.09 -21.31
N SER A 95 -21.43 -24.85 -20.26
CA SER A 95 -21.62 -26.30 -20.22
C SER A 95 -23.10 -26.69 -20.34
N ILE A 96 -23.99 -25.98 -19.64
CA ILE A 96 -25.44 -26.19 -19.73
C ILE A 96 -25.94 -25.89 -21.14
N THR A 97 -25.52 -24.78 -21.75
CA THR A 97 -25.91 -24.42 -23.12
C THR A 97 -25.51 -25.51 -24.11
N LYS A 98 -24.26 -25.99 -24.05
CA LYS A 98 -23.80 -27.11 -24.89
C LYS A 98 -24.61 -28.39 -24.66
N GLY A 99 -24.99 -28.65 -23.40
CA GLY A 99 -25.86 -29.78 -23.06
C GLY A 99 -27.25 -29.64 -23.68
N LEU A 100 -27.83 -28.44 -23.65
CA LEU A 100 -29.12 -28.13 -24.27
C LEU A 100 -29.08 -28.30 -25.80
N ASP A 101 -28.06 -27.77 -26.47
CA ASP A 101 -27.88 -27.91 -27.92
C ASP A 101 -27.80 -29.39 -28.34
N LYS A 102 -27.10 -30.20 -27.53
CA LYS A 102 -27.04 -31.64 -27.76
C LYS A 102 -28.40 -32.30 -27.57
N MET A 103 -29.13 -31.94 -26.51
CA MET A 103 -30.46 -32.49 -26.25
C MET A 103 -31.45 -32.16 -27.36
N GLU A 104 -31.38 -30.94 -27.92
CA GLU A 104 -32.16 -30.54 -29.10
C GLU A 104 -31.81 -31.41 -30.32
N SER A 105 -30.52 -31.58 -30.62
CA SER A 105 -30.08 -32.44 -31.71
C SER A 105 -30.50 -33.90 -31.53
N ASP A 106 -30.44 -34.43 -30.31
CA ASP A 106 -30.87 -35.80 -30.00
C ASP A 106 -32.40 -35.95 -30.18
N LEU A 107 -33.18 -34.92 -29.83
CA LEU A 107 -34.63 -34.88 -30.04
C LEU A 107 -35.00 -34.87 -31.53
N ASP A 108 -34.32 -34.08 -32.35
CA ASP A 108 -34.53 -34.02 -33.81
C ASP A 108 -34.26 -35.38 -34.48
N VAL A 109 -33.23 -36.09 -34.03
CA VAL A 109 -32.92 -37.44 -34.51
C VAL A 109 -34.01 -38.42 -34.10
N ALA A 110 -34.50 -38.33 -32.85
CA ALA A 110 -35.59 -39.17 -32.36
C ALA A 110 -36.89 -38.95 -33.15
N ASP A 111 -37.24 -37.71 -33.45
CA ASP A 111 -38.42 -37.36 -34.26
C ASP A 111 -38.30 -37.87 -35.70
N SER A 112 -37.11 -37.69 -36.31
CA SER A 112 -36.77 -38.23 -37.63
C SER A 112 -36.80 -39.76 -37.69
N CYS A 113 -36.52 -40.44 -36.57
CA CYS A 113 -36.62 -41.90 -36.48
C CYS A 113 -38.08 -42.34 -36.34
N CYS A 114 -38.84 -41.66 -35.48
CA CYS A 114 -40.26 -41.94 -35.24
C CYS A 114 -41.09 -41.78 -36.52
N SER A 115 -40.91 -40.68 -37.24
CA SER A 115 -41.56 -40.42 -38.53
C SER A 115 -41.23 -41.48 -39.60
N ARG A 116 -40.00 -41.99 -39.62
CA ARG A 116 -39.59 -43.10 -40.51
C ARG A 116 -40.22 -44.44 -40.13
N CYS A 117 -40.40 -44.71 -38.84
CA CYS A 117 -41.08 -45.92 -38.39
C CYS A 117 -42.59 -45.89 -38.67
N LEU A 118 -43.23 -44.71 -38.63
CA LEU A 118 -44.66 -44.53 -38.94
C LEU A 118 -45.00 -44.59 -40.44
N SER A 119 -44.00 -44.45 -41.32
CA SER A 119 -44.16 -44.47 -42.78
C SER A 119 -43.85 -45.82 -43.43
N LYS A 120 -43.58 -46.87 -42.63
CA LYS A 120 -43.46 -48.27 -43.05
C LYS A 120 -44.68 -49.05 -42.61
#